data_AF-A0A8J8FIH9-F1
#
_entry.id   AF-A0A8J8FIH9-F1
#
_cell.length_a   1.000
_cell.length_b   1.000
_cell.length_c   1.000
_cell.angle_alpha   90.00
_cell.angle_beta   90.00
_cell.angle_gamma   90.00
#
_symmetry.space_group_name_H-M   'P 1'
#
loop_
_entity.id
_entity.type
_entity.pdbx_description
1 polymer ?
#
loop_
_entity_poly.entity_id
_entity_poly.type
_entity_poly.pdbx_seq_one_letter_code
_entity_poly.pdbx_strand_id
1 'polypeptide(L)'
;MIGLVVILMISALAVIQSKYHSRSLFIQIQAQEKMLDNYEIEWGQLQLELTMLTEENRIERVAKKQLKLEMPQRKEIIYLKP
;
A
#
# COMPACT_ATOMS: atom_id res chain seq x y z
N MET A 1 48.73 -33.41 11.69
CA MET A 1 47.36 -33.97 11.77
C MET A 1 46.47 -33.17 12.71
N ILE A 2 46.71 -33.13 14.03
CA ILE A 2 45.83 -32.44 15.00
C ILE A 2 45.62 -30.94 14.71
N GLY A 3 46.66 -30.20 14.32
CA GLY A 3 46.53 -28.75 14.05
C GLY A 3 45.53 -28.41 12.93
N LEU A 4 45.47 -29.22 11.87
CA LEU A 4 44.50 -29.02 10.77
C LEU A 4 43.06 -29.27 11.23
N VAL A 5 42.86 -30.27 12.09
CA VAL A 5 41.54 -30.60 12.64
C VAL A 5 41.02 -29.45 13.52
N VAL A 6 41.89 -28.85 14.33
CA VAL A 6 41.53 -27.72 15.18
C VAL A 6 41.17 -26.49 14.34
N ILE A 7 41.95 -26.18 13.31
CA ILE A 7 41.66 -25.06 12.39
C ILE A 7 40.32 -25.27 11.67
N LEU A 8 40.03 -26.50 11.25
CA LEU A 8 38.78 -26.82 10.56
C LEU A 8 37.57 -26.70 11.49
N MET A 9 37.69 -27.13 12.75
CA MET A 9 36.66 -26.93 13.78
C MET A 9 36.38 -25.44 14.04
N ILE A 10 37.43 -24.62 14.17
CA ILE A 10 37.29 -23.18 14.38
C ILE A 10 36.61 -22.52 13.17
N SER A 11 37.01 -22.89 11.96
CA SER A 11 36.38 -22.43 10.71
C SER A 11 34.89 -22.78 10.66
N ALA A 12 34.53 -24.03 10.97
CA ALA A 12 33.14 -24.47 10.99
C ALA A 12 32.29 -23.66 11.99
N LEU A 13 32.79 -23.44 13.20
CA LEU A 13 32.12 -22.64 14.22
C LEU A 13 31.95 -21.17 13.78
N ALA A 14 32.99 -20.58 13.19
CA ALA A 14 32.95 -19.21 12.70
C ALA A 14 31.89 -19.02 11.60
N VAL A 15 31.77 -19.97 10.66
CA VAL A 15 30.76 -19.94 9.60
C VAL A 15 29.35 -20.06 10.17
N ILE A 16 29.13 -20.95 11.14
CA ILE A 16 27.83 -21.11 11.80
C ILE A 16 27.42 -19.82 12.50
N GLN A 17 28.34 -19.20 13.24
CA GLN A 17 28.09 -17.96 13.96
C GLN A 17 27.74 -16.82 12.99
N SER A 18 28.51 -16.69 11.90
CA SER A 18 28.26 -15.70 10.84
C SER A 18 26.85 -15.88 10.24
N LYS A 19 26.50 -17.12 9.88
CA LYS A 19 25.19 -17.43 9.30
C LYS A 19 24.04 -17.17 10.27
N TYR A 20 24.22 -17.44 11.56
CA TYR A 20 23.22 -17.16 12.59
C TYR A 20 22.99 -15.65 12.74
N HIS A 21 24.07 -14.87 12.81
CA HIS A 21 23.98 -13.42 12.91
C HIS A 21 23.30 -12.80 11.67
N SER A 22 23.67 -13.24 10.46
CA SER A 22 23.02 -12.79 9.23
C SER A 22 21.51 -13.10 9.21
N ARG A 23 21.11 -14.30 9.66
CA ARG A 23 19.69 -14.68 9.73
C ARG A 23 18.92 -13.81 10.71
N SER A 24 19.47 -13.53 11.89
CA SER A 24 18.80 -12.68 12.88
C SER A 24 18.61 -11.25 12.38
N LEU A 25 19.64 -10.68 11.75
CA LEU A 25 19.56 -9.33 11.17
C LEU A 25 18.54 -9.26 10.03
N PHE A 26 18.51 -10.28 9.18
CA PHE A 26 17.55 -10.37 8.06
C PHE A 26 16.09 -10.46 8.54
N ILE A 27 15.82 -11.21 9.62
CA ILE A 27 14.47 -11.30 10.21
C ILE A 27 14.00 -9.93 10.70
N GLN A 28 14.89 -9.14 11.32
CA GLN A 28 14.53 -7.79 11.80
C GLN A 28 14.18 -6.85 10.66
N ILE A 29 14.95 -6.90 9.56
CA ILE A 29 14.67 -6.11 8.36
C ILE A 29 13.30 -6.50 7.77
N GLN A 30 13.05 -7.80 7.58
CA GLN A 30 11.76 -8.27 7.06
C GLN A 30 10.57 -7.87 7.93
N ALA A 31 10.75 -7.80 9.25
CA ALA A 31 9.67 -7.37 10.14
C ALA A 31 9.28 -5.90 9.92
N GLN A 32 10.26 -5.03 9.67
CA GLN A 32 10.00 -3.62 9.37
C GLN A 32 9.40 -3.43 7.98
N GLU A 33 9.92 -4.14 6.98
CA GLU A 33 9.40 -4.12 5.60
C GLU A 33 7.93 -4.54 5.56
N LYS A 34 7.57 -5.60 6.32
CA LYS A 34 6.18 -6.02 6.46
C LYS A 34 5.26 -4.97 7.07
N MET A 35 5.77 -4.13 7.98
CA MET A 35 4.98 -3.02 8.52
C MET A 35 4.73 -1.96 7.44
N LEU A 36 5.74 -1.63 6.63
CA LEU A 36 5.60 -0.69 5.53
C LEU A 36 4.58 -1.17 4.49
N ASP A 37 4.66 -2.43 4.07
CA ASP A 37 3.69 -3.03 3.13
C ASP A 37 2.25 -2.90 3.63
N ASN A 38 2.01 -3.12 4.93
CA ASN A 38 0.67 -2.97 5.51
C ASN A 38 0.17 -1.51 5.42
N TYR A 39 1.03 -0.54 5.67
CA TYR A 39 0.68 0.88 5.54
C TYR A 39 0.39 1.26 4.08
N GLU A 40 1.14 0.71 3.12
CA GLU A 40 0.90 0.96 1.70
C GLU A 40 -0.45 0.41 1.24
N ILE A 41 -0.85 -0.77 1.75
CA ILE A 41 -2.17 -1.34 1.51
C ILE A 41 -3.28 -0.42 2.07
N GLU A 42 -3.14 0.01 3.33
CA GLU A 42 -4.13 0.88 3.98
C GLU A 42 -4.25 2.22 3.25
N TRP A 43 -3.12 2.81 2.87
CA TRP A 43 -3.08 4.05 2.08
C TRP A 43 -3.78 3.87 0.72
N GLY A 44 -3.52 2.76 0.04
CA GLY A 44 -4.18 2.44 -1.23
C GLY A 44 -5.70 2.35 -1.09
N GLN A 45 -6.20 1.73 -0.01
CA GLN A 45 -7.63 1.67 0.28
C GLN A 45 -8.22 3.06 0.53
N LEU A 46 -7.59 3.87 1.38
CA LEU A 46 -8.02 5.24 1.66
C LEU A 46 -8.05 6.12 0.41
N GLN A 47 -7.07 5.97 -0.48
CA GLN A 47 -7.02 6.74 -1.72
C GLN A 47 -8.16 6.37 -2.68
N LEU A 48 -8.55 5.09 -2.72
CA LEU A 48 -9.72 4.63 -3.49
C LEU A 48 -11.02 5.21 -2.91
N GLU A 49 -11.18 5.21 -1.58
CA GLU A 49 -12.32 5.83 -0.91
C GLU A 49 -12.42 7.34 -1.21
N LEU A 50 -11.30 8.05 -1.16
CA LEU A 50 -11.24 9.50 -1.43
C LEU A 50 -11.60 9.82 -2.89
N THR A 51 -11.14 9.00 -3.83
CA THR A 51 -11.42 9.20 -5.26
C THR A 51 -12.91 9.04 -5.55
N MET A 52 -13.57 8.04 -4.94
CA MET A 52 -15.03 7.87 -5.07
C MET A 52 -15.79 9.09 -4.52
N LEU A 53 -15.43 9.58 -3.33
CA LEU A 53 -16.09 10.74 -2.73
C LEU A 53 -15.87 12.03 -3.51
N THR A 54 -14.72 12.17 -4.20
CA THR A 54 -14.35 13.40 -4.91
C THR A 54 -14.97 13.47 -6.30
N GLU A 55 -15.00 12.37 -7.05
CA GLU A 55 -15.61 12.32 -8.39
C GLU A 55 -17.13 12.61 -8.34
N GLU A 56 -17.86 12.01 -7.38
CA GLU A 56 -19.32 12.17 -7.28
C GLU A 56 -19.72 13.55 -6.72
N ASN A 57 -19.03 14.07 -5.69
CA ASN A 57 -19.41 15.35 -5.08
C ASN A 57 -19.02 16.58 -5.90
N ARG A 58 -17.96 16.52 -6.73
CA ARG A 58 -17.44 17.74 -7.37
C ARG A 58 -18.35 18.20 -8.50
N ILE A 59 -18.88 17.28 -9.29
CA ILE A 59 -19.79 17.62 -10.40
C ILE A 59 -21.12 18.14 -9.86
N GLU A 60 -21.72 17.45 -8.88
CA GLU A 60 -23.02 17.84 -8.34
C GLU A 60 -22.96 19.18 -7.58
N ARG A 61 -21.89 19.43 -6.81
CA ARG A 61 -21.70 20.73 -6.14
C ARG A 61 -21.45 21.87 -7.11
N VAL A 62 -20.66 21.67 -8.16
CA VAL A 62 -20.41 22.71 -9.16
C VAL A 62 -21.69 23.01 -9.94
N ALA A 63 -22.45 21.98 -10.31
CA ALA A 63 -23.76 22.13 -10.97
C ALA A 63 -24.80 22.86 -10.09
N LYS A 64 -24.94 22.51 -8.81
CA LYS A 64 -25.87 23.20 -7.90
C LYS A 64 -25.42 24.62 -7.53
N LYS A 65 -24.14 24.80 -7.18
CA LYS A 65 -23.66 26.09 -6.61
C LYS A 65 -23.28 27.12 -7.66
N GLN A 66 -22.61 26.74 -8.75
CA GLN A 66 -22.20 27.69 -9.79
C GLN A 66 -23.26 27.83 -10.88
N LEU A 67 -23.92 26.74 -11.26
CA LEU A 67 -24.89 26.74 -12.35
C LEU A 67 -26.35 26.88 -11.88
N LYS A 68 -26.63 26.92 -10.56
CA LYS A 68 -27.98 26.99 -9.98
C LYS A 68 -28.96 25.98 -10.61
N LEU A 69 -28.45 24.80 -10.97
CA LEU A 69 -29.28 23.74 -11.56
C LEU A 69 -30.17 23.14 -10.48
N GLU A 70 -31.48 23.43 -10.56
CA GLU A 70 -32.53 22.71 -9.83
C GLU A 70 -33.03 21.54 -10.68
N MET A 71 -33.41 20.42 -10.05
CA MET A 71 -33.95 19.27 -10.79
C MET A 71 -35.24 19.68 -11.51
N PRO A 72 -35.29 19.60 -12.86
CA PRO A 72 -36.46 20.04 -13.61
C PRO A 72 -37.66 19.17 -13.26
N GLN A 73 -38.81 19.80 -13.02
CA GLN A 73 -40.04 19.07 -12.79
C GLN A 73 -40.47 18.37 -14.07
N ARG A 74 -41.11 17.19 -13.92
CA ARG A 74 -41.47 16.24 -14.98
C ARG A 74 -42.25 16.81 -16.18
N LYS A 75 -42.71 18.06 -16.09
CA LYS A 75 -43.46 18.80 -17.13
C LYS A 75 -42.58 19.56 -18.13
N GLU A 76 -41.27 19.70 -17.89
CA GLU A 76 -40.36 20.46 -18.77
C GLU A 76 -39.41 19.58 -19.60
N ILE A 77 -39.54 18.25 -19.52
CA ILE A 77 -38.70 17.32 -20.27
C ILE A 77 -39.28 17.13 -21.68
N ILE A 78 -38.64 17.74 -22.67
CA ILE A 78 -38.98 17.57 -24.09
C ILE A 78 -38.04 16.51 -24.69
N TYR A 79 -38.59 15.36 -25.08
CA TYR A 79 -37.84 14.31 -25.78
C TYR A 79 -37.65 14.68 -27.25
N LEU A 80 -36.42 15.01 -27.64
CA LEU A 80 -36.03 15.07 -29.04
C LEU A 80 -35.61 13.66 -29.48
N LYS A 81 -36.40 13.04 -30.36
CA LYS A 81 -35.98 11.83 -31.09
C LYS A 81 -34.99 12.24 -32.19
N PRO A 82 -33.98 11.39 -32.47
CA PRO A 82 -32.92 11.69 -33.43
C PRO A 82 -33.44 11.84 -34.86
#